data_AF-A0A955AAJ7-F1
#
_entry.id   AF-A0A955AAJ7-F1
#
_cell.length_a   1.000
_cell.length_b   1.000
_cell.length_c   1.000
_cell.angle_alpha   90.00
_cell.angle_beta   90.00
_cell.angle_gamma   90.00
#
_symmetry.space_group_name_H-M   'P 1'
#
loop_
_entity.id
_entity.type
_entity.pdbx_description
1 polymer ?
#
loop_
_entity_poly.entity_id
_entity_poly.type
_entity_poly.pdbx_seq_one_letter_code
_entity_poly.pdbx_strand_id
1 'polypeptide(L)'
;FSPELLNETSTPPHLMVRHLALTAELPLEQRRDAARLIREKLPFAEPQANLVAVQLLGSVASAGDIQQLATWVGLTSSSPHDPAVSHVARIAIRDILRDETQLALATKHWADWAKQPTTGDTPAADRVTVDRIVAETLLAVPSSLAASRLLDYVAAHPNSDGKFINAALAAATKHADADLLERLLVTLKKVKPNSLLDQAQQFERVCDVYLGGHTELSPPLRSFGVELQSELATQLRSTTPCLTWSDARGNDWATESRESSAGEAVRLRSSFTRGEKYTGELSSEPFACPDRLQFLLAGHNGLPGKADQHKNYIALQSVPTGEQLRQAFPPRNDTAQPVQWSLSDVAGQMVRLVLNDGDDGASFAWLAAGQFSLDTLNPSNTASKLDAYMALVKRGLQPVDIASIESLPLSPQQRGELIIAALTGSGQATEATLAAQALKLGRVDLVTSKLISKDPPLDLLEWSKPLAASATLNQQREMAGELLRTAEGCRLLRKLLENGVLSPLSMRLNEALLPAAISADTKQYLQDQIEQA
;
A
#
# COMPACT_ATOMS: atom_id res chain seq x y z
N PHE A 1 44.56 -30.73 -6.33
CA PHE A 1 43.64 -30.32 -7.40
C PHE A 1 44.46 -30.16 -8.68
N SER A 2 44.18 -30.90 -9.76
CA SER A 2 44.96 -30.81 -11.03
C SER A 2 44.18 -30.01 -12.08
N PRO A 3 44.79 -29.01 -12.77
CA PRO A 3 44.15 -28.26 -13.86
C PRO A 3 43.66 -29.13 -15.02
N GLU A 4 44.29 -30.28 -15.23
CA GLU A 4 43.95 -31.24 -16.29
C GLU A 4 42.54 -31.82 -16.13
N LEU A 5 42.05 -31.90 -14.88
CA LEU A 5 40.71 -32.41 -14.54
C LEU A 5 39.59 -31.38 -14.79
N LEU A 6 39.95 -30.13 -15.08
CA LEU A 6 39.01 -29.09 -15.53
C LEU A 6 38.97 -28.96 -17.05
N ASN A 7 39.69 -29.81 -17.78
CA ASN A 7 39.66 -29.80 -19.24
C ASN A 7 38.46 -30.62 -19.76
N GLU A 8 37.48 -29.92 -20.33
CA GLU A 8 36.24 -30.50 -20.83
C GLU A 8 36.44 -31.46 -22.01
N THR A 9 37.53 -31.30 -22.76
CA THR A 9 37.82 -32.17 -23.90
C THR A 9 38.37 -33.54 -23.49
N SER A 10 38.88 -33.67 -22.25
CA SER A 10 39.55 -34.88 -21.76
C SER A 10 38.94 -35.50 -20.50
N THR A 11 38.04 -34.79 -19.81
CA THR A 11 37.43 -35.26 -18.55
C THR A 11 35.93 -35.47 -18.72
N PRO A 12 35.40 -36.69 -18.47
CA PRO A 12 33.96 -36.94 -18.48
C PRO A 12 33.20 -36.01 -17.51
N PRO A 13 32.04 -35.45 -17.90
CA PRO A 13 31.31 -34.46 -17.09
C PRO A 13 31.00 -34.90 -15.66
N HIS A 14 30.59 -36.16 -15.46
CA HIS A 14 30.30 -36.71 -14.13
C HIS A 14 31.54 -36.80 -13.22
N LEU A 15 32.74 -37.02 -13.80
CA LEU A 15 34.00 -37.00 -13.04
C LEU A 15 34.38 -35.57 -12.70
N MET A 16 34.17 -34.61 -13.61
CA MET A 16 34.39 -33.18 -13.33
C MET A 16 33.50 -32.70 -12.17
N VAL A 17 32.20 -33.00 -12.20
CA VAL A 17 31.26 -32.69 -11.10
C VAL A 17 31.71 -33.31 -9.78
N ARG A 18 32.07 -34.61 -9.79
CA ARG A 18 32.54 -35.31 -8.59
C ARG A 18 33.84 -34.73 -8.05
N HIS A 19 34.77 -34.35 -8.92
CA HIS A 19 36.04 -33.73 -8.51
C HIS A 19 35.83 -32.35 -7.91
N LEU A 20 34.98 -31.51 -8.51
CA LEU A 20 34.60 -30.22 -7.94
C LEU A 20 33.93 -30.39 -6.57
N ALA A 21 33.05 -31.38 -6.42
CA ALA A 21 32.37 -31.67 -5.15
C ALA A 21 33.36 -32.09 -4.05
N LEU A 22 34.27 -33.03 -4.35
CA LEU A 22 35.33 -33.44 -3.41
C LEU A 22 36.28 -32.29 -3.06
N THR A 23 36.45 -31.34 -3.97
CA THR A 23 37.29 -30.16 -3.72
C THR A 23 36.69 -29.26 -2.65
N ALA A 24 35.35 -29.21 -2.54
CA ALA A 24 34.67 -28.45 -1.49
C ALA A 24 34.93 -28.99 -0.07
N GLU A 25 35.38 -30.24 0.06
CA GLU A 25 35.73 -30.88 1.34
C GLU A 25 37.19 -30.64 1.75
N LEU A 26 38.00 -29.99 0.91
CA LEU A 26 39.43 -29.76 1.18
C LEU A 26 39.68 -28.62 2.18
N PRO A 27 40.88 -28.57 2.81
CA PRO A 27 41.33 -27.44 3.61
C PRO A 27 41.25 -26.10 2.85
N LEU A 28 41.04 -25.01 3.58
CA LEU A 28 40.77 -23.68 3.03
C LEU A 28 41.80 -23.21 1.98
N GLU A 29 43.09 -23.45 2.24
CA GLU A 29 44.16 -23.04 1.30
C GLU A 29 44.06 -23.77 -0.04
N GLN A 30 43.79 -25.07 -0.01
CA GLN A 30 43.63 -25.88 -1.23
C GLN A 30 42.36 -25.49 -1.99
N ARG A 31 41.29 -25.13 -1.28
CA ARG A 31 40.08 -24.59 -1.91
C ARG A 31 40.34 -23.23 -2.58
N ARG A 32 41.17 -22.36 -2.00
CA ARG A 32 41.55 -21.08 -2.61
C ARG A 32 42.34 -21.26 -3.91
N ASP A 33 43.25 -22.23 -3.95
CA ASP A 33 44.00 -22.55 -5.18
C ASP A 33 43.10 -23.15 -6.25
N ALA A 34 42.16 -24.04 -5.87
CA ALA A 34 41.16 -24.56 -6.81
C ALA A 34 40.25 -23.46 -7.35
N ALA A 35 39.79 -22.53 -6.49
CA ALA A 35 38.97 -21.39 -6.91
C ALA A 35 39.69 -20.50 -7.92
N ARG A 36 41.02 -20.31 -7.81
CA ARG A 36 41.81 -19.55 -8.81
C ARG A 36 41.68 -20.19 -10.19
N LEU A 37 41.83 -21.50 -10.28
CA LEU A 37 41.73 -22.26 -11.55
C LEU A 37 40.30 -22.28 -12.09
N ILE A 38 39.31 -22.37 -11.21
CA ILE A 38 37.89 -22.35 -11.59
C ILE A 38 37.49 -21.00 -12.21
N ARG A 39 37.97 -19.88 -11.68
CA ARG A 39 37.69 -18.53 -12.23
C ARG A 39 38.09 -18.40 -13.70
N GLU A 40 39.23 -19.00 -14.07
CA GLU A 40 39.76 -18.94 -15.43
C GLU A 40 38.98 -19.83 -16.42
N LYS A 41 38.25 -20.82 -15.91
CA LYS A 41 37.58 -21.86 -16.71
C LYS A 41 36.06 -21.74 -16.78
N LEU A 42 35.46 -20.97 -15.90
CA LEU A 42 34.02 -20.70 -15.90
C LEU A 42 33.60 -19.85 -17.12
N PRO A 43 32.52 -20.19 -17.87
CA PRO A 43 31.59 -21.32 -17.70
C PRO A 43 32.06 -22.65 -18.27
N PHE A 44 31.63 -23.71 -17.59
CA PHE A 44 31.68 -25.08 -18.08
C PHE A 44 30.46 -25.37 -18.97
N ALA A 45 30.60 -26.30 -19.91
CA ALA A 45 29.54 -26.80 -20.76
C ALA A 45 28.45 -27.56 -19.97
N GLU A 46 28.82 -28.19 -18.85
CA GLU A 46 27.90 -28.98 -18.00
C GLU A 46 27.26 -28.12 -16.89
N PRO A 47 25.92 -27.98 -16.84
CA PRO A 47 25.23 -27.16 -15.83
C PRO A 47 25.50 -27.58 -14.38
N GLN A 48 25.61 -28.89 -14.12
CA GLN A 48 25.94 -29.38 -12.78
C GLN A 48 27.37 -29.01 -12.35
N ALA A 49 28.32 -28.96 -13.29
CA ALA A 49 29.67 -28.52 -13.00
C ALA A 49 29.70 -27.03 -12.66
N ASN A 50 28.92 -26.21 -13.37
CA ASN A 50 28.71 -24.80 -13.05
C ASN A 50 28.12 -24.60 -11.66
N LEU A 51 27.09 -25.38 -11.28
CA LEU A 51 26.48 -25.34 -9.95
C LEU A 51 27.52 -25.59 -8.84
N VAL A 52 28.26 -26.70 -8.93
CA VAL A 52 29.25 -27.07 -7.91
C VAL A 52 30.44 -26.11 -7.90
N ALA A 53 30.87 -25.63 -9.06
CA ALA A 53 31.93 -24.62 -9.15
C ALA A 53 31.53 -23.29 -8.48
N VAL A 54 30.29 -22.82 -8.70
CA VAL A 54 29.78 -21.61 -8.04
C VAL A 54 29.62 -21.81 -6.53
N GLN A 55 29.18 -22.99 -6.06
CA GLN A 55 29.17 -23.32 -4.63
C GLN A 55 30.57 -23.27 -4.02
N LEU A 56 31.55 -23.86 -4.71
CA LEU A 56 32.94 -23.86 -4.28
C LEU A 56 33.49 -22.44 -4.23
N LEU A 57 33.24 -21.62 -5.27
CA LEU A 57 33.57 -20.20 -5.25
C LEU A 57 32.95 -19.50 -4.03
N GLY A 58 31.65 -19.63 -3.79
CA GLY A 58 30.99 -19.02 -2.63
C GLY A 58 31.62 -19.39 -1.27
N SER A 59 32.23 -20.57 -1.17
CA SER A 59 32.88 -21.04 0.06
C SER A 59 34.27 -20.46 0.35
N VAL A 60 34.91 -19.81 -0.64
CA VAL A 60 36.26 -19.22 -0.52
C VAL A 60 36.41 -17.85 -1.20
N ALA A 61 35.32 -17.34 -1.78
CA ALA A 61 35.30 -16.13 -2.58
C ALA A 61 35.53 -14.88 -1.74
N SER A 62 35.93 -13.84 -2.47
CA SER A 62 36.26 -12.52 -1.99
C SER A 62 35.44 -11.47 -2.73
N ALA A 63 35.55 -10.22 -2.31
CA ALA A 63 34.94 -9.09 -2.98
C ALA A 63 35.21 -9.03 -4.51
N GLY A 64 36.37 -9.51 -4.96
CA GLY A 64 36.73 -9.52 -6.39
C GLY A 64 35.90 -10.49 -7.24
N ASP A 65 35.24 -11.47 -6.63
CA ASP A 65 34.51 -12.52 -7.33
C ASP A 65 33.06 -12.14 -7.65
N ILE A 66 32.54 -11.11 -6.99
CA ILE A 66 31.12 -10.73 -7.08
C ILE A 66 30.74 -10.31 -8.50
N GLN A 67 31.61 -9.58 -9.20
CA GLN A 67 31.36 -9.15 -10.57
C GLN A 67 31.20 -10.35 -11.51
N GLN A 68 32.10 -11.32 -11.42
CA GLN A 68 32.04 -12.52 -12.26
C GLN A 68 30.78 -13.33 -11.98
N LEU A 69 30.45 -13.54 -10.69
CA LEU A 69 29.25 -14.25 -10.25
C LEU A 69 27.96 -13.55 -10.70
N ALA A 70 27.91 -12.22 -10.62
CA ALA A 70 26.73 -11.46 -11.01
C ALA A 70 26.57 -11.35 -12.54
N THR A 71 27.67 -11.22 -13.29
CA THR A 71 27.65 -11.26 -14.76
C THR A 71 27.03 -12.57 -15.23
N TRP A 72 27.38 -13.66 -14.56
CA TRP A 72 26.81 -14.98 -14.78
C TRP A 72 25.32 -15.08 -14.51
N VAL A 73 24.86 -14.54 -13.39
CA VAL A 73 23.42 -14.47 -13.09
C VAL A 73 22.69 -13.72 -14.21
N GLY A 74 23.27 -12.63 -14.74
CA GLY A 74 22.72 -11.90 -15.89
C GLY A 74 22.65 -12.71 -17.19
N LEU A 75 23.74 -13.41 -17.53
CA LEU A 75 23.82 -14.25 -18.74
C LEU A 75 22.84 -15.43 -18.68
N THR A 76 22.74 -16.10 -17.54
CA THR A 76 21.80 -17.23 -17.32
C THR A 76 20.33 -16.80 -17.31
N SER A 77 20.03 -15.54 -16.99
CA SER A 77 18.66 -15.01 -17.02
C SER A 77 18.16 -14.69 -18.44
N SER A 78 19.08 -14.63 -19.42
CA SER A 78 18.82 -14.21 -20.80
C SER A 78 18.76 -15.37 -21.80
N SER A 79 19.01 -16.59 -21.33
CA SER A 79 19.11 -17.85 -22.08
C SER A 79 18.37 -18.96 -21.31
N PRO A 80 17.91 -20.07 -21.90
CA PRO A 80 17.32 -21.21 -21.17
C PRO A 80 18.36 -21.99 -20.34
N HIS A 81 19.14 -21.30 -19.52
CA HIS A 81 20.06 -21.89 -18.56
C HIS A 81 19.40 -22.12 -17.21
N ASP A 82 19.95 -23.09 -16.49
CA ASP A 82 19.41 -23.68 -15.26
C ASP A 82 19.18 -22.62 -14.16
N PRO A 83 17.91 -22.37 -13.74
CA PRO A 83 17.58 -21.49 -12.63
C PRO A 83 18.33 -21.82 -11.33
N ALA A 84 18.75 -23.07 -11.14
CA ALA A 84 19.51 -23.50 -9.98
C ALA A 84 20.89 -22.83 -9.90
N VAL A 85 21.59 -22.66 -11.04
CA VAL A 85 22.91 -22.01 -11.08
C VAL A 85 22.79 -20.53 -10.71
N SER A 86 21.77 -19.85 -11.23
CA SER A 86 21.47 -18.45 -10.91
C SER A 86 21.16 -18.25 -9.42
N HIS A 87 20.34 -19.14 -8.85
CA HIS A 87 20.02 -19.12 -7.42
C HIS A 87 21.24 -19.34 -6.54
N VAL A 88 22.06 -20.34 -6.87
CA VAL A 88 23.30 -20.66 -6.13
C VAL A 88 24.31 -19.52 -6.22
N ALA A 89 24.44 -18.86 -7.38
CA ALA A 89 25.30 -17.69 -7.53
C ALA A 89 24.85 -16.52 -6.65
N ARG A 90 23.54 -16.26 -6.56
CA ARG A 90 22.99 -15.25 -5.63
C ARG A 90 23.26 -15.60 -4.16
N ILE A 91 23.17 -16.89 -3.79
CA ILE A 91 23.55 -17.35 -2.44
C ILE A 91 25.04 -17.09 -2.18
N ALA A 92 25.92 -17.44 -3.11
CA ALA A 92 27.35 -17.20 -3.00
C ALA A 92 27.66 -15.70 -2.84
N ILE A 93 27.07 -14.84 -3.67
CA ILE A 93 27.20 -13.38 -3.54
C ILE A 93 26.74 -12.91 -2.16
N ARG A 94 25.55 -13.35 -1.71
CA ARG A 94 25.02 -12.99 -0.38
C ARG A 94 25.98 -13.38 0.73
N ASP A 95 26.52 -14.59 0.69
CA ASP A 95 27.37 -15.12 1.75
C ASP A 95 28.72 -14.38 1.80
N ILE A 96 29.28 -13.96 0.64
CA ILE A 96 30.43 -13.04 0.59
C ILE A 96 30.07 -11.69 1.23
N LEU A 97 28.91 -11.12 0.87
CA LEU A 97 28.49 -9.79 1.32
C LEU A 97 28.06 -9.74 2.80
N ARG A 98 27.84 -10.89 3.44
CA ARG A 98 27.60 -10.97 4.89
C ARG A 98 28.83 -10.63 5.71
N ASP A 99 30.03 -10.83 5.16
CA ASP A 99 31.27 -10.36 5.78
C ASP A 99 31.42 -8.85 5.52
N GLU A 100 31.44 -8.05 6.59
CA GLU A 100 31.47 -6.60 6.50
C GLU A 100 32.77 -6.06 5.87
N THR A 101 33.89 -6.77 6.04
CA THR A 101 35.17 -6.43 5.39
C THR A 101 35.08 -6.66 3.89
N GLN A 102 34.50 -7.79 3.47
CA GLN A 102 34.28 -8.09 2.05
C GLN A 102 33.27 -7.13 1.43
N LEU A 103 32.19 -6.78 2.12
CA LEU A 103 31.22 -5.79 1.65
C LEU A 103 31.84 -4.39 1.49
N ALA A 104 32.71 -3.97 2.42
CA ALA A 104 33.45 -2.71 2.32
C ALA A 104 34.47 -2.71 1.16
N LEU A 105 35.14 -3.85 0.91
CA LEU A 105 36.03 -4.03 -0.24
C LEU A 105 35.24 -4.02 -1.56
N ALA A 106 34.13 -4.76 -1.63
CA ALA A 106 33.26 -4.84 -2.79
C ALA A 106 32.72 -3.45 -3.15
N THR A 107 32.31 -2.70 -2.12
CA THR A 107 31.90 -1.30 -2.24
C THR A 107 32.95 -0.42 -2.93
N LYS A 108 34.22 -0.53 -2.55
CA LYS A 108 35.31 0.24 -3.18
C LYS A 108 35.48 -0.19 -4.63
N HIS A 109 35.54 -1.50 -4.88
CA HIS A 109 35.67 -2.05 -6.23
C HIS A 109 34.51 -1.65 -7.14
N TRP A 110 33.27 -1.59 -6.63
CA TRP A 110 32.10 -1.12 -7.38
C TRP A 110 32.22 0.34 -7.81
N ALA A 111 32.67 1.22 -6.90
CA ALA A 111 32.88 2.63 -7.22
C ALA A 111 33.96 2.84 -8.29
N ASP A 112 34.98 1.98 -8.31
CA ASP A 112 36.03 1.99 -9.33
C ASP A 112 35.53 1.41 -10.65
N TRP A 113 34.72 0.35 -10.60
CA TRP A 113 34.11 -0.25 -11.79
C TRP A 113 33.17 0.73 -12.51
N ALA A 114 32.35 1.48 -11.78
CA ALA A 114 31.49 2.50 -12.34
C ALA A 114 32.26 3.58 -13.14
N LYS A 115 33.54 3.79 -12.84
CA LYS A 115 34.42 4.79 -13.49
C LYS A 115 35.23 4.24 -14.66
N GLN A 116 35.36 2.92 -14.82
CA GLN A 116 36.16 2.35 -15.91
C GLN A 116 35.49 2.58 -17.27
N PRO A 117 36.21 3.09 -18.29
CA PRO A 117 35.66 3.26 -19.63
C PRO A 117 35.23 1.90 -20.19
N THR A 118 34.11 1.87 -20.90
CA THR A 118 33.65 0.69 -21.66
C THR A 118 34.58 0.48 -22.85
N THR A 119 35.78 -0.05 -22.61
CA THR A 119 36.70 -0.48 -23.67
C THR A 119 36.66 -1.99 -23.77
N GLY A 120 36.03 -2.50 -24.84
CA GLY A 120 35.94 -3.92 -25.20
C GLY A 120 34.64 -4.60 -24.74
N ASP A 121 33.92 -5.19 -25.70
CA ASP A 121 32.86 -6.25 -25.71
C ASP A 121 31.94 -6.49 -24.49
N THR A 122 31.94 -5.68 -23.45
CA THR A 122 30.94 -5.72 -22.36
C THR A 122 29.99 -4.55 -22.56
N PRO A 123 28.80 -4.76 -23.14
CA PRO A 123 27.83 -3.69 -23.36
C PRO A 123 27.47 -2.98 -22.05
N ALA A 124 27.11 -1.69 -22.13
CA ALA A 124 26.59 -0.94 -20.98
C ALA A 124 25.37 -1.62 -20.29
N ALA A 125 24.64 -2.47 -21.03
CA ALA A 125 23.53 -3.29 -20.52
C ALA A 125 23.95 -4.33 -19.47
N ASP A 126 25.19 -4.84 -19.53
CA ASP A 126 25.67 -5.85 -18.59
C ASP A 126 25.96 -5.23 -17.21
N ARG A 127 26.43 -3.97 -17.16
CA ARG A 127 26.69 -3.26 -15.91
C ARG A 127 25.42 -3.00 -15.11
N VAL A 128 24.38 -2.49 -15.78
CA VAL A 128 23.06 -2.25 -15.16
C VAL A 128 22.46 -3.56 -14.64
N THR A 129 22.66 -4.65 -15.37
CA THR A 129 22.18 -5.98 -14.97
C THR A 129 22.89 -6.48 -13.72
N VAL A 130 24.22 -6.34 -13.64
CA VAL A 130 24.99 -6.73 -12.46
C VAL A 130 24.67 -5.88 -11.24
N ASP A 131 24.63 -4.56 -11.38
CA ASP A 131 24.31 -3.66 -10.26
C ASP A 131 22.96 -4.01 -9.65
N ARG A 132 21.96 -4.30 -10.50
CA ARG A 132 20.65 -4.76 -10.05
C ARG A 132 20.73 -6.10 -9.30
N ILE A 133 21.45 -7.09 -9.81
CA ILE A 133 21.60 -8.42 -9.19
C ILE A 133 22.23 -8.30 -7.80
N VAL A 134 23.27 -7.48 -7.68
CA VAL A 134 23.93 -7.20 -6.40
C VAL A 134 22.94 -6.52 -5.45
N ALA A 135 22.23 -5.48 -5.90
CA ALA A 135 21.28 -4.75 -5.08
C ALA A 135 20.13 -5.65 -4.59
N GLU A 136 19.59 -6.53 -5.44
CA GLU A 136 18.60 -7.56 -5.06
C GLU A 136 19.17 -8.52 -4.00
N THR A 137 20.45 -8.85 -4.09
CA THR A 137 21.11 -9.75 -3.13
C THR A 137 21.37 -9.07 -1.79
N LEU A 138 21.68 -7.77 -1.79
CA LEU A 138 21.87 -6.97 -0.57
C LEU A 138 20.63 -6.91 0.32
N LEU A 139 19.41 -7.08 -0.24
CA LEU A 139 18.18 -7.18 0.55
C LEU A 139 18.21 -8.33 1.57
N ALA A 140 19.01 -9.37 1.32
CA ALA A 140 19.16 -10.52 2.22
C ALA A 140 20.37 -10.42 3.16
N VAL A 141 21.05 -9.26 3.20
CA VAL A 141 22.24 -9.01 4.02
C VAL A 141 21.87 -8.04 5.16
N PRO A 142 21.76 -8.51 6.42
CA PRO A 142 21.27 -7.70 7.54
C PRO A 142 22.37 -6.82 8.15
N SER A 143 22.85 -5.81 7.42
CA SER A 143 23.88 -4.87 7.92
C SER A 143 23.60 -3.41 7.54
N SER A 144 24.04 -2.45 8.38
CA SER A 144 23.92 -1.01 8.10
C SER A 144 24.65 -0.63 6.81
N LEU A 145 25.83 -1.20 6.56
CA LEU A 145 26.59 -0.96 5.32
C LEU A 145 25.85 -1.45 4.07
N ALA A 146 25.18 -2.62 4.12
CA ALA A 146 24.40 -3.13 3.00
C ALA A 146 23.18 -2.22 2.74
N ALA A 147 22.53 -1.79 3.80
CA ALA A 147 21.36 -0.93 3.74
C ALA A 147 21.71 0.49 3.20
N SER A 148 22.86 1.03 3.61
CA SER A 148 23.48 2.22 3.01
C SER A 148 23.67 2.07 1.50
N ARG A 149 24.15 0.92 1.02
CA ARG A 149 24.37 0.69 -0.41
C ARG A 149 23.08 0.53 -1.19
N LEU A 150 22.07 -0.07 -0.58
CA LEU A 150 20.72 -0.13 -1.16
C LEU A 150 20.16 1.28 -1.40
N LEU A 151 20.37 2.23 -0.48
CA LEU A 151 19.98 3.63 -0.67
C LEU A 151 20.73 4.29 -1.82
N ASP A 152 22.05 4.08 -1.93
CA ASP A 152 22.84 4.60 -3.05
C ASP A 152 22.30 4.10 -4.39
N TYR A 153 21.97 2.81 -4.48
CA TYR A 153 21.40 2.21 -5.67
C TYR A 153 20.03 2.82 -6.02
N VAL A 154 19.13 2.96 -5.04
CA VAL A 154 17.80 3.55 -5.24
C VAL A 154 17.91 5.02 -5.67
N ALA A 155 18.82 5.78 -5.08
CA ALA A 155 19.05 7.18 -5.44
C ALA A 155 19.61 7.33 -6.87
N ALA A 156 20.45 6.39 -7.33
CA ALA A 156 20.95 6.36 -8.70
C ALA A 156 19.91 5.86 -9.71
N HIS A 157 18.96 5.02 -9.28
CA HIS A 157 17.97 4.38 -10.15
C HIS A 157 16.53 4.61 -9.64
N PRO A 158 16.05 5.87 -9.58
CA PRO A 158 14.74 6.21 -8.99
C PRO A 158 13.54 5.63 -9.75
N ASN A 159 13.75 5.16 -10.99
CA ASN A 159 12.73 4.54 -11.85
C ASN A 159 12.77 3.00 -11.81
N SER A 160 13.49 2.40 -10.85
CA SER A 160 13.49 0.94 -10.64
C SER A 160 12.11 0.41 -10.27
N ASP A 161 11.94 -0.92 -10.31
CA ASP A 161 10.72 -1.59 -9.89
C ASP A 161 10.27 -1.12 -8.49
N GLY A 162 8.99 -0.77 -8.37
CA GLY A 162 8.44 -0.22 -7.13
C GLY A 162 8.52 -1.19 -5.96
N LYS A 163 8.39 -2.51 -6.18
CA LYS A 163 8.52 -3.50 -5.10
C LYS A 163 9.95 -3.55 -4.58
N PHE A 164 10.93 -3.51 -5.48
CA PHE A 164 12.34 -3.44 -5.12
C PHE A 164 12.64 -2.18 -4.28
N ILE A 165 12.21 -0.99 -4.74
CA ILE A 165 12.42 0.27 -3.99
C ILE A 165 11.85 0.16 -2.58
N ASN A 166 10.62 -0.37 -2.43
CA ASN A 166 10.01 -0.55 -1.12
C ASN A 166 10.80 -1.49 -0.22
N ALA A 167 11.29 -2.61 -0.76
CA ALA A 167 12.11 -3.56 -0.02
C ALA A 167 13.44 -2.93 0.42
N ALA A 168 14.07 -2.15 -0.44
CA ALA A 168 15.32 -1.44 -0.15
C ALA A 168 15.16 -0.39 0.94
N LEU A 169 14.10 0.43 0.88
CA LEU A 169 13.79 1.42 1.91
C LEU A 169 13.50 0.74 3.26
N ALA A 170 12.72 -0.33 3.27
CA ALA A 170 12.43 -1.09 4.50
C ALA A 170 13.68 -1.71 5.12
N ALA A 171 14.58 -2.27 4.30
CA ALA A 171 15.87 -2.78 4.76
C ALA A 171 16.74 -1.66 5.37
N ALA A 172 16.81 -0.49 4.72
CA ALA A 172 17.47 0.71 5.25
C ALA A 172 16.89 1.16 6.58
N THR A 173 15.57 1.22 6.72
CA THR A 173 14.90 1.60 7.97
C THR A 173 15.21 0.63 9.11
N LYS A 174 15.21 -0.68 8.85
CA LYS A 174 15.47 -1.70 9.88
C LYS A 174 16.88 -1.60 10.48
N HIS A 175 17.84 -1.13 9.70
CA HIS A 175 19.25 -1.01 10.09
C HIS A 175 19.68 0.44 10.29
N ALA A 176 18.73 1.38 10.35
CA ALA A 176 19.00 2.81 10.41
C ALA A 176 19.69 3.22 11.74
N ASP A 177 20.90 3.75 11.62
CA ASP A 177 21.48 4.69 12.59
C ASP A 177 21.14 6.13 12.19
N ALA A 178 21.68 7.12 12.92
CA ALA A 178 21.40 8.53 12.67
C ALA A 178 21.83 8.99 11.27
N ASP A 179 22.97 8.53 10.75
CA ASP A 179 23.50 8.89 9.42
C ASP A 179 22.67 8.23 8.31
N LEU A 180 22.39 6.93 8.48
CA LEU A 180 21.59 6.19 7.52
C LEU A 180 20.17 6.71 7.41
N LEU A 181 19.61 7.21 8.52
CA LEU A 181 18.31 7.85 8.53
C LEU A 181 18.28 9.16 7.73
N GLU A 182 19.30 10.01 7.86
CA GLU A 182 19.40 11.24 7.08
C GLU A 182 19.47 10.91 5.58
N ARG A 183 20.26 9.91 5.21
CA ARG A 183 20.37 9.42 3.82
C ARG A 183 19.07 8.81 3.31
N LEU A 184 18.33 8.09 4.15
CA LEU A 184 17.01 7.56 3.82
C LEU A 184 16.05 8.69 3.45
N LEU A 185 16.00 9.76 4.25
CA LEU A 185 15.16 10.92 4.00
C LEU A 185 15.53 11.65 2.71
N VAL A 186 16.83 11.84 2.46
CA VAL A 186 17.33 12.41 1.19
C VAL A 186 16.92 11.53 0.00
N THR A 187 16.96 10.20 0.17
CA THR A 187 16.56 9.25 -0.88
C THR A 187 15.07 9.29 -1.14
N LEU A 188 14.22 9.35 -0.11
CA LEU A 188 12.77 9.50 -0.24
C LEU A 188 12.39 10.75 -1.05
N LYS A 189 13.06 11.89 -0.83
CA LYS A 189 12.83 13.12 -1.60
C LYS A 189 13.24 12.99 -3.09
N LYS A 190 14.18 12.08 -3.40
CA LYS A 190 14.68 11.85 -4.77
C LYS A 190 13.88 10.80 -5.54
N VAL A 191 13.27 9.84 -4.86
CA VAL A 191 12.44 8.81 -5.50
C VAL A 191 11.14 9.47 -5.96
N LYS A 192 10.90 9.48 -7.28
CA LYS A 192 9.75 10.17 -7.91
C LYS A 192 9.57 11.60 -7.38
N PRO A 193 10.51 12.51 -7.69
CA PRO A 193 10.61 13.83 -7.05
C PRO A 193 9.36 14.71 -7.25
N ASN A 194 8.55 14.41 -8.28
CA ASN A 194 7.33 15.15 -8.61
C ASN A 194 6.03 14.49 -8.10
N SER A 195 6.12 13.45 -7.28
CA SER A 195 4.96 12.74 -6.73
C SER A 195 4.93 12.78 -5.21
N LEU A 196 4.34 13.85 -4.67
CA LEU A 196 4.13 14.02 -3.24
C LEU A 196 3.32 12.86 -2.62
N LEU A 197 2.36 12.32 -3.37
CA LEU A 197 1.58 11.15 -2.97
C LEU A 197 2.46 9.91 -2.77
N ASP A 198 3.35 9.61 -3.72
CA ASP A 198 4.27 8.48 -3.61
C ASP A 198 5.22 8.66 -2.42
N GLN A 199 5.72 9.88 -2.20
CA GLN A 199 6.60 10.19 -1.06
C GLN A 199 5.89 9.97 0.28
N ALA A 200 4.64 10.43 0.43
CA ALA A 200 3.86 10.21 1.65
C ALA A 200 3.56 8.72 1.91
N GLN A 201 3.21 7.97 0.86
CA GLN A 201 2.97 6.52 0.99
C GLN A 201 4.24 5.74 1.35
N GLN A 202 5.40 6.13 0.82
CA GLN A 202 6.68 5.53 1.19
C GLN A 202 7.10 5.91 2.60
N PHE A 203 6.89 7.17 2.99
CA PHE A 203 7.16 7.65 4.34
C PHE A 203 6.34 6.88 5.39
N GLU A 204 5.05 6.65 5.17
CA GLU A 204 4.21 5.85 6.08
C GLU A 204 4.78 4.44 6.31
N ARG A 205 5.25 3.78 5.24
CA ARG A 205 5.88 2.45 5.36
C ARG A 205 7.19 2.50 6.15
N VAL A 206 8.00 3.53 5.94
CA VAL A 206 9.21 3.77 6.71
C VAL A 206 8.86 3.97 8.20
N CYS A 207 7.82 4.75 8.51
CA CYS A 207 7.34 4.92 9.88
C CYS A 207 6.91 3.58 10.51
N ASP A 208 6.15 2.75 9.80
CA ASP A 208 5.71 1.44 10.31
C ASP A 208 6.90 0.52 10.61
N VAL A 209 7.88 0.43 9.71
CA VAL A 209 9.09 -0.37 9.94
C VAL A 209 9.90 0.18 11.11
N TYR A 210 10.05 1.50 11.21
CA TYR A 210 10.80 2.15 12.27
C TYR A 210 10.17 1.91 13.65
N LEU A 211 8.84 2.09 13.77
CA LEU A 211 8.08 1.88 15.00
C LEU A 211 7.97 0.40 15.39
N GLY A 212 8.24 -0.53 14.47
CA GLY A 212 8.41 -1.95 14.82
C GLY A 212 9.58 -2.21 15.78
N GLY A 213 10.57 -1.30 15.85
CA GLY A 213 11.70 -1.38 16.77
C GLY A 213 11.82 -0.21 17.76
N HIS A 214 10.95 0.80 17.66
CA HIS A 214 11.04 2.04 18.44
C HIS A 214 9.65 2.47 18.95
N THR A 215 9.61 3.13 20.09
CA THR A 215 8.35 3.62 20.67
C THR A 215 7.82 4.89 20.00
N GLU A 216 8.73 5.73 19.49
CA GLU A 216 8.41 7.04 18.90
C GLU A 216 9.27 7.31 17.67
N LEU A 217 8.79 8.16 16.76
CA LEU A 217 9.55 8.62 15.61
C LEU A 217 10.70 9.53 16.03
N SER A 218 11.85 9.39 15.38
CA SER A 218 12.98 10.30 15.58
C SER A 218 12.66 11.73 15.09
N PRO A 219 13.38 12.76 15.59
CA PRO A 219 13.17 14.13 15.15
C PRO A 219 13.25 14.37 13.63
N PRO A 220 14.21 13.77 12.88
CA PRO A 220 14.25 13.92 11.42
C PRO A 220 13.03 13.34 10.70
N LEU A 221 12.57 12.15 11.12
CA LEU A 221 11.35 11.54 10.56
C LEU A 221 10.12 12.41 10.86
N ARG A 222 10.00 12.90 12.09
CA ARG A 222 8.90 13.80 12.46
C ARG A 222 8.91 15.08 11.62
N SER A 223 10.07 15.72 11.46
CA SER A 223 10.21 16.95 10.65
C SER A 223 9.80 16.72 9.21
N PHE A 224 10.27 15.64 8.58
CA PHE A 224 9.92 15.32 7.20
C PHE A 224 8.43 14.98 7.05
N GLY A 225 7.85 14.25 8.00
CA GLY A 225 6.40 14.00 8.02
C GLY A 225 5.57 15.27 8.14
N VAL A 226 6.02 16.25 8.93
CA VAL A 226 5.37 17.58 9.05
C VAL A 226 5.45 18.35 7.73
N GLU A 227 6.59 18.32 7.03
CA GLU A 227 6.73 18.89 5.68
C GLU A 227 5.71 18.27 4.72
N LEU A 228 5.68 16.93 4.61
CA LEU A 228 4.75 16.21 3.74
C LEU A 228 3.28 16.52 4.04
N GLN A 229 2.90 16.53 5.33
CA GLN A 229 1.54 16.84 5.75
C GLN A 229 1.15 18.28 5.35
N SER A 230 2.07 19.24 5.46
CA SER A 230 1.81 20.65 5.13
C SER A 230 1.69 20.87 3.62
N GLU A 231 2.55 20.22 2.84
CA GLU A 231 2.49 20.27 1.37
C GLU A 231 1.22 19.60 0.83
N LEU A 232 0.82 18.44 1.39
CA LEU A 232 -0.42 17.76 1.01
C LEU A 232 -1.64 18.61 1.34
N ALA A 233 -1.70 19.22 2.52
CA ALA A 233 -2.77 20.16 2.87
C ALA A 233 -2.87 21.31 1.87
N THR A 234 -1.73 21.87 1.46
CA THR A 234 -1.67 22.97 0.48
C THR A 234 -2.20 22.53 -0.88
N GLN A 235 -1.79 21.35 -1.37
CA GLN A 235 -2.33 20.82 -2.63
C GLN A 235 -3.83 20.57 -2.53
N LEU A 236 -4.32 19.97 -1.44
CA LEU A 236 -5.73 19.66 -1.24
C LEU A 236 -6.61 20.91 -1.21
N ARG A 237 -6.13 22.04 -0.67
CA ARG A 237 -6.86 23.32 -0.75
C ARG A 237 -7.07 23.81 -2.18
N SER A 238 -6.16 23.47 -3.08
CA SER A 238 -6.21 23.87 -4.50
C SER A 238 -6.89 22.84 -5.40
N THR A 239 -7.25 21.66 -4.90
CA THR A 239 -7.90 20.61 -5.71
C THR A 239 -9.41 20.79 -5.78
N THR A 240 -10.00 20.41 -6.90
CA THR A 240 -11.45 20.25 -7.03
C THR A 240 -11.94 19.19 -6.03
N PRO A 241 -13.04 19.42 -5.30
CA PRO A 241 -13.68 18.40 -4.48
C PRO A 241 -13.92 17.13 -5.30
N CYS A 242 -13.74 15.97 -4.68
CA CYS A 242 -14.06 14.68 -5.29
C CYS A 242 -14.95 13.92 -4.32
N LEU A 243 -16.11 13.47 -4.80
CA LEU A 243 -16.98 12.58 -4.06
C LEU A 243 -16.33 11.20 -3.99
N THR A 244 -16.41 10.60 -2.81
CA THR A 244 -15.97 9.23 -2.60
C THR A 244 -16.95 8.27 -3.27
N TRP A 245 -16.44 7.16 -3.78
CA TRP A 245 -17.24 6.03 -4.27
C TRP A 245 -16.86 4.80 -3.47
N SER A 246 -17.86 4.01 -3.07
CA SER A 246 -17.64 2.84 -2.24
C SER A 246 -18.62 1.71 -2.55
N ASP A 247 -18.10 0.49 -2.51
CA ASP A 247 -18.88 -0.73 -2.50
C ASP A 247 -19.35 -1.06 -1.07
N ALA A 248 -20.11 -2.16 -0.91
CA ALA A 248 -20.58 -2.61 0.41
C ALA A 248 -19.46 -2.89 1.43
N ARG A 249 -18.20 -2.98 0.98
CA ARG A 249 -17.01 -3.17 1.81
C ARG A 249 -16.18 -1.89 1.96
N GLY A 250 -16.65 -0.75 1.43
CA GLY A 250 -15.96 0.54 1.50
C GLY A 250 -14.90 0.76 0.42
N ASN A 251 -14.81 -0.09 -0.62
CA ASN A 251 -13.77 0.02 -1.65
C ASN A 251 -14.30 0.65 -2.95
N ASP A 252 -13.49 1.44 -3.65
CA ASP A 252 -13.79 1.91 -5.01
C ASP A 252 -13.56 0.80 -6.05
N TRP A 253 -14.12 0.96 -7.26
CA TRP A 253 -13.74 0.19 -8.42
C TRP A 253 -12.52 0.81 -9.10
N ALA A 254 -11.60 -0.03 -9.60
CA ALA A 254 -10.45 0.48 -10.32
C ALA A 254 -10.88 1.17 -11.62
N THR A 255 -10.06 2.11 -12.07
CA THR A 255 -10.26 2.77 -13.37
C THR A 255 -9.54 2.02 -14.48
N GLU A 256 -10.15 2.00 -15.65
CA GLU A 256 -9.64 1.36 -16.86
C GLU A 256 -9.70 2.35 -18.03
N SER A 257 -8.73 2.27 -18.94
CA SER A 257 -8.75 3.03 -20.19
C SER A 257 -9.65 2.34 -21.21
N ARG A 258 -10.61 3.07 -21.78
CA ARG A 258 -11.50 2.59 -22.86
C ARG A 258 -11.50 3.58 -24.00
N GLU A 259 -11.76 3.11 -25.21
CA GLU A 259 -11.98 3.99 -26.36
C GLU A 259 -13.39 4.57 -26.29
N SER A 260 -13.54 5.87 -26.49
CA SER A 260 -14.83 6.53 -26.61
C SER A 260 -15.36 6.43 -28.03
N SER A 261 -16.66 6.65 -28.22
CA SER A 261 -17.28 6.78 -29.56
C SER A 261 -16.66 7.89 -30.43
N ALA A 262 -15.89 8.82 -29.85
CA ALA A 262 -15.13 9.83 -30.55
C ALA A 262 -13.69 9.38 -30.94
N GLY A 263 -13.29 8.16 -30.60
CA GLY A 263 -11.94 7.62 -30.84
C GLY A 263 -10.90 8.06 -29.81
N GLU A 264 -11.33 8.63 -28.68
CA GLU A 264 -10.43 9.10 -27.62
C GLU A 264 -10.29 8.08 -26.49
N ALA A 265 -9.09 7.93 -25.94
CA ALA A 265 -8.87 7.11 -24.75
C ALA A 265 -9.40 7.84 -23.50
N VAL A 266 -10.40 7.25 -22.84
CA VAL A 266 -11.05 7.78 -21.64
C VAL A 266 -10.87 6.84 -20.45
N ARG A 267 -10.73 7.39 -19.24
CA ARG A 267 -10.69 6.59 -18.00
C ARG A 267 -12.07 6.49 -17.36
N LEU A 268 -12.51 5.26 -17.11
CA LEU A 268 -13.81 4.91 -16.54
C LEU A 268 -13.63 3.98 -15.33
N ARG A 269 -14.47 4.11 -14.28
CA ARG A 269 -14.54 3.11 -13.21
C ARG A 269 -15.18 1.84 -13.76
N SER A 270 -14.54 0.68 -13.59
CA SER A 270 -14.89 -0.54 -14.33
C SER A 270 -14.96 -1.76 -13.41
N SER A 271 -16.09 -2.47 -13.45
CA SER A 271 -16.25 -3.76 -12.76
C SER A 271 -15.41 -4.88 -13.39
N PHE A 272 -15.08 -4.76 -14.68
CA PHE A 272 -14.30 -5.74 -15.45
C PHE A 272 -12.95 -6.10 -14.79
N THR A 273 -12.31 -5.10 -14.18
CA THR A 273 -11.00 -5.26 -13.50
C THR A 273 -11.06 -6.14 -12.25
N ARG A 274 -12.27 -6.44 -11.74
CA ARG A 274 -12.51 -7.26 -10.55
C ARG A 274 -12.71 -8.75 -10.89
N GLY A 275 -12.61 -9.10 -12.17
CA GLY A 275 -12.71 -10.46 -12.70
C GLY A 275 -14.08 -10.77 -13.29
N GLU A 276 -14.11 -11.69 -14.26
CA GLU A 276 -15.31 -12.00 -15.08
C GLU A 276 -16.51 -12.57 -14.30
N LYS A 277 -16.33 -12.95 -13.04
CA LYS A 277 -17.41 -13.45 -12.16
C LYS A 277 -17.83 -12.45 -11.09
N TYR A 278 -17.29 -11.24 -11.14
CA TYR A 278 -17.61 -10.23 -10.15
C TYR A 278 -19.04 -9.73 -10.34
N THR A 279 -19.80 -9.71 -9.25
CA THR A 279 -21.06 -8.98 -9.14
C THR A 279 -20.99 -8.07 -7.93
N GLY A 280 -21.56 -6.88 -8.02
CA GLY A 280 -21.61 -5.96 -6.89
C GLY A 280 -22.09 -4.58 -7.27
N GLU A 281 -22.24 -3.75 -6.24
CA GLU A 281 -22.69 -2.38 -6.38
C GLU A 281 -21.57 -1.43 -5.94
N LEU A 282 -21.41 -0.33 -6.66
CA LEU A 282 -20.59 0.81 -6.28
C LEU A 282 -21.48 2.06 -6.23
N SER A 283 -21.47 2.75 -5.09
CA SER A 283 -22.27 3.95 -4.87
C SER A 283 -21.40 5.17 -4.64
N SER A 284 -21.80 6.34 -5.15
CA SER A 284 -21.19 7.61 -4.80
C SER A 284 -21.67 8.09 -3.43
N GLU A 285 -20.91 9.00 -2.81
CA GLU A 285 -21.45 9.85 -1.76
C GLU A 285 -22.69 10.63 -2.26
N PRO A 286 -23.62 10.96 -1.36
CA PRO A 286 -24.74 11.86 -1.66
C PRO A 286 -24.28 13.21 -2.22
N PHE A 287 -25.02 13.74 -3.19
CA PHE A 287 -24.83 15.08 -3.74
C PHE A 287 -26.16 15.74 -4.15
N ALA A 288 -26.17 17.06 -4.27
CA ALA A 288 -27.33 17.79 -4.79
C ALA A 288 -27.46 17.56 -6.30
N CYS A 289 -28.62 17.08 -6.74
CA CYS A 289 -28.88 16.72 -8.12
C CYS A 289 -28.74 17.95 -9.07
N PRO A 290 -27.91 17.91 -10.12
CA PRO A 290 -27.83 18.98 -11.10
C PRO A 290 -29.03 18.96 -12.06
N ASP A 291 -29.27 20.03 -12.82
CA ASP A 291 -30.34 20.06 -13.85
C ASP A 291 -30.10 19.11 -15.02
N ARG A 292 -28.83 18.80 -15.30
CA ARG A 292 -28.39 17.90 -16.36
C ARG A 292 -27.15 17.14 -15.89
N LEU A 293 -27.09 15.86 -16.23
CA LEU A 293 -25.92 15.03 -16.04
C LEU A 293 -25.58 14.32 -17.35
N GLN A 294 -24.32 14.38 -17.76
CA GLN A 294 -23.78 13.64 -18.89
C GLN A 294 -22.63 12.77 -18.42
N PHE A 295 -22.44 11.62 -19.04
CA PHE A 295 -21.32 10.71 -18.75
C PHE A 295 -21.11 9.73 -19.90
N LEU A 296 -19.99 9.02 -19.88
CA LEU A 296 -19.72 7.90 -20.78
C LEU A 296 -19.99 6.57 -20.07
N LEU A 297 -20.55 5.61 -20.82
CA LEU A 297 -20.89 4.27 -20.36
C LEU A 297 -20.42 3.23 -21.36
N ALA A 298 -19.74 2.20 -20.87
CA ALA A 298 -19.27 1.04 -21.63
C ALA A 298 -19.68 -0.25 -20.90
N GLY A 299 -19.66 -1.38 -21.61
CA GLY A 299 -19.87 -2.70 -21.03
C GLY A 299 -20.93 -3.52 -21.72
N HIS A 300 -21.30 -4.63 -21.09
CA HIS A 300 -22.20 -5.64 -21.62
C HIS A 300 -23.21 -6.13 -20.59
N ASN A 301 -24.33 -6.64 -21.12
CA ASN A 301 -25.45 -7.22 -20.38
C ASN A 301 -25.79 -8.62 -20.93
N GLY A 302 -24.78 -9.48 -20.99
CA GLY A 302 -24.85 -10.83 -21.51
C GLY A 302 -24.40 -10.97 -22.97
N LEU A 303 -24.39 -12.22 -23.43
CA LEU A 303 -23.78 -12.64 -24.70
C LEU A 303 -24.29 -11.86 -25.94
N PRO A 304 -23.41 -11.51 -26.89
CA PRO A 304 -23.80 -10.94 -28.18
C PRO A 304 -24.85 -11.78 -28.90
N GLY A 305 -25.83 -11.13 -29.53
CA GLY A 305 -26.93 -11.80 -30.24
C GLY A 305 -28.02 -12.40 -29.33
N LYS A 306 -27.92 -12.26 -28.00
CA LYS A 306 -29.00 -12.52 -27.05
C LYS A 306 -29.69 -11.22 -26.64
N ALA A 307 -30.88 -11.34 -26.07
CA ALA A 307 -31.61 -10.21 -25.50
C ALA A 307 -30.80 -9.56 -24.37
N ASP A 308 -30.99 -8.25 -24.21
CA ASP A 308 -30.44 -7.52 -23.08
C ASP A 308 -31.04 -8.02 -21.77
N GLN A 309 -30.18 -8.47 -20.85
CA GLN A 309 -30.60 -8.98 -19.55
C GLN A 309 -30.94 -7.86 -18.56
N HIS A 310 -30.51 -6.63 -18.82
CA HIS A 310 -30.70 -5.45 -17.95
C HIS A 310 -30.26 -5.67 -16.49
N LYS A 311 -29.29 -6.57 -16.26
CA LYS A 311 -28.73 -6.85 -14.93
C LYS A 311 -27.66 -5.83 -14.52
N ASN A 312 -26.91 -5.32 -15.49
CA ASN A 312 -25.91 -4.27 -15.27
C ASN A 312 -26.51 -2.92 -15.65
N TYR A 313 -26.34 -1.94 -14.77
CA TYR A 313 -26.89 -0.60 -14.98
C TYR A 313 -26.18 0.45 -14.14
N ILE A 314 -26.33 1.70 -14.56
CA ILE A 314 -26.11 2.87 -13.73
C ILE A 314 -27.44 3.52 -13.40
N ALA A 315 -27.63 3.91 -12.15
CA ALA A 315 -28.85 4.49 -11.63
C ALA A 315 -28.57 5.79 -10.87
N LEU A 316 -29.47 6.76 -11.01
CA LEU A 316 -29.59 7.88 -10.08
C LEU A 316 -30.63 7.51 -9.03
N GLN A 317 -30.25 7.49 -7.77
CA GLN A 317 -31.15 7.13 -6.67
C GLN A 317 -31.37 8.30 -5.72
N SER A 318 -32.62 8.48 -5.30
CA SER A 318 -33.01 9.36 -4.20
C SER A 318 -32.40 8.85 -2.90
N VAL A 319 -31.66 9.69 -2.18
CA VAL A 319 -31.11 9.31 -0.86
C VAL A 319 -32.21 9.16 0.18
N PRO A 320 -33.22 10.03 0.27
CA PRO A 320 -34.29 9.88 1.26
C PRO A 320 -35.17 8.64 1.08
N THR A 321 -35.47 8.24 -0.16
CA THR A 321 -36.45 7.17 -0.44
C THR A 321 -35.83 5.88 -0.98
N GLY A 322 -34.58 5.92 -1.44
CA GLY A 322 -33.96 4.82 -2.19
C GLY A 322 -34.54 4.61 -3.60
N GLU A 323 -35.48 5.47 -4.03
CA GLU A 323 -36.14 5.36 -5.32
C GLU A 323 -35.17 5.63 -6.47
N GLN A 324 -35.24 4.81 -7.51
CA GLN A 324 -34.47 5.01 -8.73
C GLN A 324 -35.13 6.07 -9.62
N LEU A 325 -34.53 7.26 -9.67
CA LEU A 325 -35.02 8.41 -10.41
C LEU A 325 -34.69 8.35 -11.91
N ARG A 326 -33.51 7.79 -12.26
CA ARG A 326 -33.06 7.56 -13.65
C ARG A 326 -32.23 6.28 -13.72
N GLN A 327 -32.17 5.68 -14.91
CA GLN A 327 -31.35 4.50 -15.18
C GLN A 327 -30.82 4.53 -16.61
N ALA A 328 -29.64 3.94 -16.81
CA ALA A 328 -29.10 3.63 -18.12
C ALA A 328 -28.40 2.26 -18.08
N PHE A 329 -28.44 1.55 -19.21
CA PHE A 329 -27.83 0.24 -19.39
C PHE A 329 -26.59 0.37 -20.27
N PRO A 330 -25.53 -0.44 -20.03
CA PRO A 330 -24.36 -0.44 -20.88
C PRO A 330 -24.73 -0.75 -22.34
N PRO A 331 -24.02 -0.15 -23.31
CA PRO A 331 -24.39 -0.20 -24.73
C PRO A 331 -24.18 -1.56 -25.39
N ARG A 332 -23.78 -2.60 -24.63
CA ARG A 332 -23.36 -3.92 -25.13
C ARG A 332 -22.17 -3.83 -26.07
N ASN A 333 -21.21 -2.97 -25.70
CA ASN A 333 -20.00 -2.67 -26.45
C ASN A 333 -18.87 -2.24 -25.51
N ASP A 334 -17.64 -2.55 -25.89
CA ASP A 334 -16.41 -2.14 -25.22
C ASP A 334 -16.13 -0.63 -25.41
N THR A 335 -16.62 -0.05 -26.53
CA THR A 335 -16.51 1.38 -26.82
C THR A 335 -17.50 2.19 -25.98
N ALA A 336 -16.99 3.18 -25.25
CA ALA A 336 -17.78 4.02 -24.36
C ALA A 336 -18.70 4.98 -25.15
N GLN A 337 -19.99 4.95 -24.81
CA GLN A 337 -21.03 5.75 -25.46
C GLN A 337 -21.53 6.86 -24.52
N PRO A 338 -21.87 8.04 -25.05
CA PRO A 338 -22.42 9.13 -24.25
C PRO A 338 -23.84 8.83 -23.79
N VAL A 339 -24.10 9.13 -22.52
CA VAL A 339 -25.43 9.13 -21.89
C VAL A 339 -25.72 10.53 -21.38
N GLN A 340 -26.95 10.98 -21.56
CA GLN A 340 -27.42 12.27 -21.08
C GLN A 340 -28.76 12.14 -20.38
N TRP A 341 -28.83 12.65 -19.16
CA TRP A 341 -30.06 12.80 -18.40
C TRP A 341 -30.46 14.26 -18.25
N SER A 342 -31.73 14.54 -18.48
CA SER A 342 -32.40 15.76 -18.02
C SER A 342 -33.01 15.47 -16.65
N LEU A 343 -32.69 16.33 -15.69
CA LEU A 343 -32.92 16.13 -14.26
C LEU A 343 -33.60 17.35 -13.62
N SER A 344 -34.09 18.30 -14.42
CA SER A 344 -34.71 19.54 -13.92
C SER A 344 -35.93 19.31 -13.00
N ASP A 345 -36.62 18.19 -13.16
CA ASP A 345 -37.74 17.74 -12.30
C ASP A 345 -37.30 17.30 -10.90
N VAL A 346 -36.03 16.92 -10.74
CA VAL A 346 -35.43 16.42 -9.49
C VAL A 346 -34.21 17.23 -9.05
N ALA A 347 -33.97 18.39 -9.68
CA ALA A 347 -32.83 19.25 -9.39
C ALA A 347 -32.84 19.73 -7.93
N GLY A 348 -31.66 19.80 -7.33
CA GLY A 348 -31.47 20.15 -5.92
C GLY A 348 -31.84 19.04 -4.92
N GLN A 349 -32.53 17.97 -5.33
CA GLN A 349 -32.77 16.83 -4.45
C GLN A 349 -31.47 16.12 -4.08
N MET A 350 -31.40 15.55 -2.88
CA MET A 350 -30.25 14.78 -2.46
C MET A 350 -30.27 13.39 -3.11
N VAL A 351 -29.29 13.12 -3.96
CA VAL A 351 -29.22 11.91 -4.79
C VAL A 351 -27.84 11.25 -4.66
N ARG A 352 -27.72 10.02 -5.12
CA ARG A 352 -26.45 9.32 -5.33
C ARG A 352 -26.46 8.60 -6.67
N LEU A 353 -25.29 8.36 -7.24
CA LEU A 353 -25.14 7.44 -8.36
C LEU A 353 -24.81 6.05 -7.86
N VAL A 354 -25.36 5.06 -8.55
CA VAL A 354 -25.16 3.64 -8.27
C VAL A 354 -24.78 2.93 -9.56
N LEU A 355 -23.62 2.30 -9.59
CA LEU A 355 -23.20 1.36 -10.62
C LEU A 355 -23.46 -0.05 -10.09
N ASN A 356 -24.33 -0.80 -10.73
CA ASN A 356 -24.65 -2.17 -10.37
C ASN A 356 -24.15 -3.13 -11.45
N ASP A 357 -23.26 -4.03 -11.08
CA ASP A 357 -22.91 -5.23 -11.84
C ASP A 357 -23.66 -6.42 -11.26
N GLY A 358 -24.78 -6.78 -11.89
CA GLY A 358 -25.67 -7.84 -11.44
C GLY A 358 -25.62 -9.09 -12.33
N ASP A 359 -24.84 -9.09 -13.40
CA ASP A 359 -24.74 -10.21 -14.32
C ASP A 359 -23.70 -11.22 -13.83
N ASP A 360 -24.16 -12.39 -13.42
CA ASP A 360 -23.35 -13.51 -12.95
C ASP A 360 -22.81 -14.39 -14.10
N GLY A 361 -23.01 -13.98 -15.35
CA GLY A 361 -22.51 -14.66 -16.54
C GLY A 361 -20.98 -14.70 -16.58
N ALA A 362 -20.42 -15.78 -17.13
CA ALA A 362 -18.96 -15.97 -17.22
C ALA A 362 -18.27 -15.12 -18.30
N SER A 363 -19.01 -14.33 -19.09
CA SER A 363 -18.48 -13.47 -20.14
C SER A 363 -19.54 -12.43 -20.52
N PHE A 364 -19.10 -11.27 -21.05
CA PHE A 364 -20.00 -10.17 -21.45
C PHE A 364 -20.91 -9.69 -20.30
N ALA A 365 -20.40 -9.73 -19.08
CA ALA A 365 -21.10 -9.39 -17.85
C ALA A 365 -20.24 -8.38 -17.08
N TRP A 366 -20.28 -7.10 -17.49
CA TRP A 366 -19.56 -6.01 -16.83
C TRP A 366 -20.09 -4.64 -17.25
N LEU A 367 -19.79 -3.60 -16.46
CA LEU A 367 -20.01 -2.20 -16.86
C LEU A 367 -18.86 -1.28 -16.44
N ALA A 368 -18.73 -0.17 -17.16
CA ALA A 368 -17.84 0.92 -16.78
C ALA A 368 -18.44 2.29 -17.07
N ALA A 369 -18.30 3.24 -16.13
CA ALA A 369 -18.78 4.61 -16.31
C ALA A 369 -17.78 5.67 -15.81
N GLY A 370 -17.85 6.86 -16.39
CA GLY A 370 -16.95 7.97 -16.07
C GLY A 370 -17.14 9.16 -17.00
N GLN A 371 -16.23 10.13 -16.94
CA GLN A 371 -16.36 11.40 -17.69
C GLN A 371 -17.69 12.11 -17.39
N PHE A 372 -18.08 12.09 -16.11
CA PHE A 372 -19.27 12.78 -15.64
C PHE A 372 -19.12 14.29 -15.85
N SER A 373 -20.18 14.96 -16.31
CA SER A 373 -20.19 16.42 -16.48
C SER A 373 -20.13 17.18 -15.15
N LEU A 374 -20.36 16.49 -14.04
CA LEU A 374 -20.09 17.00 -12.70
C LEU A 374 -18.71 16.46 -12.28
N ASP A 375 -17.70 17.32 -12.31
CA ASP A 375 -16.30 16.94 -12.12
C ASP A 375 -16.03 16.21 -10.80
N THR A 376 -16.79 16.52 -9.74
CA THR A 376 -16.65 15.89 -8.43
C THR A 376 -16.94 14.38 -8.45
N LEU A 377 -17.64 13.86 -9.47
CA LEU A 377 -17.90 12.43 -9.62
C LEU A 377 -16.75 11.68 -10.30
N ASN A 378 -15.83 12.38 -10.96
CA ASN A 378 -14.75 11.74 -11.71
C ASN A 378 -13.57 11.31 -10.82
N PRO A 379 -12.81 10.27 -11.22
CA PRO A 379 -11.62 9.87 -10.51
C PRO A 379 -10.62 11.04 -10.42
N SER A 380 -10.11 11.29 -9.21
CA SER A 380 -9.07 12.29 -8.97
C SER A 380 -7.97 11.70 -8.10
N ASN A 381 -6.76 12.25 -8.20
CA ASN A 381 -5.72 11.95 -7.21
C ASN A 381 -6.00 12.62 -5.86
N THR A 382 -7.04 13.45 -5.76
CA THR A 382 -7.46 14.13 -4.52
C THR A 382 -7.80 13.11 -3.43
N ALA A 383 -8.55 12.05 -3.78
CA ALA A 383 -8.91 11.00 -2.82
C ALA A 383 -7.65 10.33 -2.23
N SER A 384 -6.73 9.85 -3.07
CA SER A 384 -5.49 9.23 -2.58
C SER A 384 -4.58 10.20 -1.81
N LYS A 385 -4.55 11.48 -2.20
CA LYS A 385 -3.84 12.53 -1.45
C LYS A 385 -4.49 12.79 -0.09
N LEU A 386 -5.82 12.77 -0.02
CA LEU A 386 -6.57 12.90 1.21
C LEU A 386 -6.31 11.72 2.15
N ASP A 387 -6.31 10.49 1.62
CA ASP A 387 -5.96 9.29 2.39
C ASP A 387 -4.55 9.38 2.97
N ALA A 388 -3.57 9.78 2.14
CA ALA A 388 -2.20 9.99 2.57
C ALA A 388 -2.09 11.10 3.62
N TYR A 389 -2.82 12.21 3.44
CA TYR A 389 -2.88 13.28 4.42
C TYR A 389 -3.49 12.83 5.75
N MET A 390 -4.63 12.12 5.73
CA MET A 390 -5.28 11.58 6.92
C MET A 390 -4.38 10.58 7.66
N ALA A 391 -3.60 9.75 6.94
CA ALA A 391 -2.62 8.85 7.57
C ALA A 391 -1.57 9.62 8.37
N LEU A 392 -1.00 10.69 7.80
CA LEU A 392 -0.04 11.57 8.48
C LEU A 392 -0.68 12.30 9.68
N VAL A 393 -1.92 12.76 9.55
CA VAL A 393 -2.68 13.38 10.65
C VAL A 393 -2.90 12.38 11.80
N LYS A 394 -3.31 11.16 11.47
CA LYS A 394 -3.56 10.07 12.43
C LYS A 394 -2.31 9.69 13.22
N ARG A 395 -1.11 9.91 12.67
CA ARG A 395 0.18 9.70 13.36
C ARG A 395 0.48 10.76 14.43
N GLY A 396 -0.23 11.89 14.46
CA GLY A 396 0.04 12.96 15.41
C GLY A 396 1.35 13.70 15.14
N LEU A 397 1.72 13.86 13.87
CA LEU A 397 2.95 14.57 13.46
C LEU A 397 2.87 16.07 13.77
N GLN A 398 1.76 16.70 13.38
CA GLN A 398 1.37 18.05 13.78
C GLN A 398 -0.15 18.11 14.00
N PRO A 399 -0.61 18.91 14.97
CA PRO A 399 -2.03 19.10 15.21
C PRO A 399 -2.71 19.76 14.02
N VAL A 400 -3.94 19.35 13.73
CA VAL A 400 -4.80 19.99 12.74
C VAL A 400 -5.91 20.72 13.47
N ASP A 401 -6.03 22.02 13.23
CA ASP A 401 -7.07 22.85 13.83
C ASP A 401 -8.35 22.88 12.98
N ILE A 402 -9.40 23.44 13.58
CA ILE A 402 -10.72 23.56 12.98
C ILE A 402 -10.65 24.36 11.68
N ALA A 403 -9.94 25.49 11.67
CA ALA A 403 -9.81 26.35 10.51
C ALA A 403 -9.15 25.62 9.32
N SER A 404 -8.15 24.79 9.59
CA SER A 404 -7.48 23.97 8.56
C SER A 404 -8.43 22.97 7.95
N ILE A 405 -9.22 22.25 8.77
CA ILE A 405 -10.23 21.30 8.30
C ILE A 405 -11.29 22.02 7.46
N GLU A 406 -11.78 23.17 7.94
CA GLU A 406 -12.82 23.93 7.25
C GLU A 406 -12.35 24.54 5.93
N SER A 407 -11.06 24.86 5.80
CA SER A 407 -10.44 25.38 4.58
C SER A 407 -10.33 24.35 3.45
N LEU A 408 -10.47 23.06 3.74
CA LEU A 408 -10.32 22.00 2.76
C LEU A 408 -11.66 21.75 2.02
N PRO A 409 -11.62 21.55 0.68
CA PRO A 409 -12.80 21.30 -0.15
C PRO A 409 -13.31 19.86 -0.02
N LEU A 410 -13.65 19.45 1.20
CA LEU A 410 -14.06 18.09 1.56
C LEU A 410 -15.58 17.94 1.61
N SER A 411 -16.08 16.76 1.23
CA SER A 411 -17.46 16.38 1.54
C SER A 411 -17.69 16.28 3.05
N PRO A 412 -18.95 16.32 3.53
CA PRO A 412 -19.25 16.12 4.95
C PRO A 412 -18.67 14.82 5.51
N GLN A 413 -18.71 13.73 4.74
CA GLN A 413 -18.17 12.42 5.10
C GLN A 413 -16.65 12.47 5.25
N GLN A 414 -15.94 12.96 4.23
CA GLN A 414 -14.49 13.15 4.24
C GLN A 414 -14.02 14.07 5.37
N ARG A 415 -14.79 15.12 5.65
CA ARG A 415 -14.53 16.03 6.78
C ARG A 415 -14.64 15.30 8.12
N GLY A 416 -15.65 14.45 8.28
CA GLY A 416 -15.80 13.60 9.45
C GLY A 416 -14.64 12.61 9.62
N GLU A 417 -14.19 11.99 8.53
CA GLU A 417 -13.03 11.08 8.53
C GLU A 417 -11.74 11.79 8.93
N LEU A 418 -11.55 13.03 8.46
CA LEU A 418 -10.41 13.85 8.85
C LEU A 418 -10.48 14.26 10.33
N ILE A 419 -11.68 14.53 10.84
CA ILE A 419 -11.89 14.79 12.27
C ILE A 419 -11.50 13.56 13.10
N ILE A 420 -11.90 12.36 12.70
CA ILE A 420 -11.52 11.10 13.37
C ILE A 420 -10.00 10.91 13.34
N ALA A 421 -9.36 11.17 12.20
CA ALA A 421 -7.90 11.11 12.08
C ALA A 421 -7.22 12.10 13.03
N ALA A 422 -7.71 13.34 13.13
CA ALA A 422 -7.18 14.38 14.01
C ALA A 422 -7.34 14.01 15.50
N LEU A 423 -8.51 13.48 15.89
CA LEU A 423 -8.76 12.98 17.24
C LEU A 423 -7.79 11.86 17.59
N THR A 424 -7.63 10.89 16.68
CA THR A 424 -6.68 9.78 16.86
C THR A 424 -5.25 10.28 17.04
N GLY A 425 -4.77 11.16 16.15
CA GLY A 425 -3.41 11.71 16.22
C GLY A 425 -3.15 12.57 17.45
N SER A 426 -4.21 13.14 18.05
CA SER A 426 -4.13 13.90 19.31
C SER A 426 -4.24 13.05 20.59
N GLY A 427 -4.41 11.73 20.45
CA GLY A 427 -4.58 10.80 21.57
C GLY A 427 -5.99 10.75 22.17
N GLN A 428 -7.00 11.34 21.51
CA GLN A 428 -8.41 11.36 21.92
C GLN A 428 -9.15 10.13 21.39
N ALA A 429 -8.76 8.95 21.88
CA ALA A 429 -9.22 7.66 21.33
C ALA A 429 -10.72 7.42 21.54
N THR A 430 -11.30 7.91 22.65
CA THR A 430 -12.72 7.74 22.97
C THR A 430 -13.60 8.55 22.00
N GLU A 431 -13.23 9.81 21.78
CA GLU A 431 -13.89 10.72 20.86
C GLU A 431 -13.77 10.23 19.41
N ALA A 432 -12.59 9.78 19.00
CA ALA A 432 -12.37 9.18 17.68
C ALA A 432 -13.28 7.97 17.45
N THR A 433 -13.42 7.10 18.46
CA THR A 433 -14.29 5.92 18.42
C THR A 433 -15.75 6.31 18.23
N LEU A 434 -16.24 7.25 19.04
CA LEU A 434 -17.61 7.74 18.97
C LEU A 434 -17.92 8.43 17.63
N ALA A 435 -17.01 9.27 17.14
CA ALA A 435 -17.13 9.92 15.85
C ALA A 435 -17.18 8.90 14.69
N ALA A 436 -16.37 7.84 14.75
CA ALA A 436 -16.40 6.76 13.77
C ALA A 436 -17.74 6.01 13.77
N GLN A 437 -18.32 5.76 14.96
CA GLN A 437 -19.65 5.16 15.06
C GLN A 437 -20.74 6.09 14.51
N ALA A 438 -20.63 7.41 14.76
CA ALA A 438 -21.56 8.39 14.18
C ALA A 438 -21.53 8.38 12.65
N LEU A 439 -20.34 8.36 12.02
CA LEU A 439 -20.25 8.24 10.56
C LEU A 439 -20.84 6.92 10.05
N LYS A 440 -20.58 5.79 10.73
CA LYS A 440 -21.13 4.48 10.35
C LYS A 440 -22.66 4.46 10.38
N LEU A 441 -23.27 5.24 11.26
CA LEU A 441 -24.73 5.41 11.35
C LEU A 441 -25.29 6.49 10.42
N GLY A 442 -24.45 7.11 9.58
CA GLY A 442 -24.85 8.22 8.71
C GLY A 442 -25.12 9.53 9.47
N ARG A 443 -24.76 9.62 10.75
CA ARG A 443 -24.92 10.81 11.61
C ARG A 443 -23.74 11.77 11.46
N VAL A 444 -23.49 12.18 10.23
CA VAL A 444 -22.40 13.13 9.89
C VAL A 444 -22.58 14.47 10.61
N ASP A 445 -23.83 14.84 10.92
CA ASP A 445 -24.19 16.03 11.69
C ASP A 445 -23.59 16.05 13.12
N LEU A 446 -23.31 14.87 13.70
CA LEU A 446 -22.70 14.77 15.03
C LEU A 446 -21.18 14.94 15.00
N VAL A 447 -20.54 14.64 13.86
CA VAL A 447 -19.09 14.70 13.68
C VAL A 447 -18.67 16.12 13.36
N THR A 448 -18.69 16.95 14.39
CA THR A 448 -18.41 18.38 14.29
C THR A 448 -16.99 18.71 14.71
N SER A 449 -16.50 19.87 14.25
CA SER A 449 -15.20 20.41 14.65
C SER A 449 -15.07 20.64 16.16
N LYS A 450 -16.20 20.76 16.89
CA LYS A 450 -16.22 20.86 18.36
C LYS A 450 -15.62 19.63 19.05
N LEU A 451 -15.63 18.45 18.42
CA LEU A 451 -14.99 17.26 18.98
C LEU A 451 -13.48 17.45 19.17
N ILE A 452 -12.83 18.26 18.33
CA ILE A 452 -11.39 18.51 18.39
C ILE A 452 -11.08 19.66 19.36
N SER A 453 -12.05 20.53 19.65
CA SER A 453 -11.86 21.66 20.57
C SER A 453 -11.69 21.16 22.00
N LYS A 454 -10.64 21.65 22.68
CA LYS A 454 -10.41 21.38 24.11
C LYS A 454 -11.01 22.43 25.04
N ASP A 455 -11.55 23.51 24.49
CA ASP A 455 -12.07 24.64 25.28
C ASP A 455 -13.44 25.15 24.76
N PRO A 456 -14.54 25.00 25.53
CA PRO A 456 -14.65 24.10 26.69
C PRO A 456 -14.60 22.63 26.25
N PRO A 457 -14.16 21.70 27.13
CA PRO A 457 -14.20 20.27 26.83
C PRO A 457 -15.64 19.81 26.59
N LEU A 458 -15.81 18.97 25.56
CA LEU A 458 -17.12 18.45 25.18
C LEU A 458 -17.65 17.48 26.24
N ASP A 459 -18.92 17.64 26.63
CA ASP A 459 -19.61 16.64 27.44
C ASP A 459 -19.96 15.43 26.57
N LEU A 460 -19.10 14.40 26.60
CA LEU A 460 -19.28 13.18 25.82
C LEU A 460 -20.53 12.38 26.22
N LEU A 461 -21.04 12.52 27.45
CA LEU A 461 -22.28 11.85 27.84
C LEU A 461 -23.46 12.47 27.08
N GLU A 462 -23.60 13.80 27.13
CA GLU A 462 -24.66 14.51 26.41
C GLU A 462 -24.53 14.36 24.89
N TRP A 463 -23.31 14.45 24.37
CA TRP A 463 -23.05 14.28 22.94
C TRP A 463 -23.43 12.87 22.44
N SER A 464 -23.25 11.84 23.27
CA SER A 464 -23.55 10.44 22.89
C SER A 464 -25.04 10.09 22.88
N LYS A 465 -25.91 10.88 23.52
CA LYS A 465 -27.36 10.62 23.56
C LYS A 465 -28.02 10.54 22.19
N PRO A 466 -27.89 11.55 21.29
CA PRO A 466 -28.49 11.47 19.95
C PRO A 466 -27.90 10.35 19.10
N LEU A 467 -26.63 9.97 19.34
CA LEU A 467 -25.98 8.84 18.68
C LEU A 467 -26.63 7.52 19.11
N ALA A 468 -26.71 7.26 20.42
CA ALA A 468 -27.30 6.05 20.97
C ALA A 468 -28.78 5.89 20.59
N ALA A 469 -29.54 6.99 20.57
CA ALA A 469 -30.93 7.01 20.14
C ALA A 469 -31.13 6.60 18.66
N SER A 470 -30.11 6.79 17.83
CA SER A 470 -30.14 6.41 16.40
C SER A 470 -29.62 4.99 16.15
N ALA A 471 -29.02 4.35 17.15
CA ALA A 471 -28.36 3.06 17.03
C ALA A 471 -29.32 1.91 17.42
N THR A 472 -29.38 0.89 16.57
CA THR A 472 -30.00 -0.41 16.91
C THR A 472 -29.22 -1.09 18.03
N LEU A 473 -29.82 -2.09 18.70
CA LEU A 473 -29.14 -2.84 19.76
C LEU A 473 -27.81 -3.46 19.29
N ASN A 474 -27.74 -3.97 18.06
CA ASN A 474 -26.49 -4.52 17.52
C ASN A 474 -25.42 -3.43 17.31
N GLN A 475 -25.82 -2.25 16.82
CA GLN A 475 -24.89 -1.11 16.69
C GLN A 475 -24.45 -0.57 18.05
N GLN A 476 -25.33 -0.58 19.06
CA GLN A 476 -24.95 -0.26 20.44
C GLN A 476 -23.95 -1.27 21.01
N ARG A 477 -24.08 -2.57 20.70
CA ARG A 477 -23.09 -3.61 21.07
C ARG A 477 -21.74 -3.36 20.43
N GLU A 478 -21.71 -3.05 19.13
CA GLU A 478 -20.47 -2.72 18.44
C GLU A 478 -19.78 -1.51 19.08
N MET A 479 -20.53 -0.43 19.34
CA MET A 479 -20.01 0.76 20.01
C MET A 479 -19.48 0.45 21.42
N ALA A 480 -20.22 -0.33 22.22
CA ALA A 480 -19.77 -0.74 23.54
C ALA A 480 -18.47 -1.57 23.47
N GLY A 481 -18.36 -2.49 22.51
CA GLY A 481 -17.14 -3.29 22.29
C GLY A 481 -15.90 -2.45 21.93
N GLU A 482 -16.08 -1.37 21.17
CA GLU A 482 -14.99 -0.43 20.86
C GLU A 482 -14.61 0.43 22.08
N LEU A 483 -15.60 0.94 22.83
CA LEU A 483 -15.35 1.73 24.05
C LEU A 483 -14.63 0.92 25.14
N LEU A 484 -14.87 -0.39 25.22
CA LEU A 484 -14.18 -1.28 26.15
C LEU A 484 -12.67 -1.30 25.94
N ARG A 485 -12.13 -0.92 24.78
CA ARG A 485 -10.69 -1.02 24.50
C ARG A 485 -9.83 0.01 25.24
N THR A 486 -10.42 1.04 25.84
CA THR A 486 -9.68 2.12 26.50
C THR A 486 -10.22 2.39 27.90
N ALA A 487 -9.35 2.83 28.81
CA ALA A 487 -9.77 3.10 30.19
C ALA A 487 -10.77 4.26 30.27
N GLU A 488 -10.65 5.26 29.41
CA GLU A 488 -11.59 6.38 29.32
C GLU A 488 -12.92 5.95 28.69
N GLY A 489 -12.88 5.15 27.63
CA GLY A 489 -14.07 4.55 27.03
C GLY A 489 -14.86 3.69 28.02
N CYS A 490 -14.20 2.90 28.87
CA CYS A 490 -14.86 2.15 29.96
C CYS A 490 -15.59 3.07 30.95
N ARG A 491 -14.99 4.21 31.33
CA ARG A 491 -15.63 5.17 32.24
C ARG A 491 -16.84 5.82 31.59
N LEU A 492 -16.75 6.18 30.30
CA LEU A 492 -17.88 6.71 29.56
C LEU A 492 -18.99 5.67 29.40
N LEU A 493 -18.63 4.42 29.04
CA LEU A 493 -19.58 3.32 28.89
C LEU A 493 -20.37 3.07 30.18
N ARG A 494 -19.70 3.06 31.33
CA ARG A 494 -20.37 3.01 32.64
C ARG A 494 -21.39 4.15 32.79
N LYS A 495 -20.99 5.40 32.53
CA LYS A 495 -21.92 6.55 32.61
C LYS A 495 -23.11 6.39 31.65
N LEU A 496 -22.88 5.90 30.43
CA LEU A 496 -23.94 5.70 29.44
C LEU A 496 -24.96 4.65 29.92
N LEU A 497 -24.51 3.58 30.58
CA LEU A 497 -25.37 2.56 31.17
C LEU A 497 -26.11 3.08 32.40
N GLU A 498 -25.41 3.73 33.33
CA GLU A 498 -26.00 4.31 34.56
C GLU A 498 -27.08 5.35 34.24
N ASN A 499 -26.94 6.09 33.14
CA ASN A 499 -27.90 7.10 32.69
C ASN A 499 -28.95 6.55 31.70
N GLY A 500 -28.97 5.23 31.45
CA GLY A 500 -29.93 4.59 30.54
C GLY A 500 -29.81 5.02 29.08
N VAL A 501 -28.67 5.61 28.68
CA VAL A 501 -28.38 6.01 27.30
C VAL A 501 -28.13 4.78 26.44
N LEU A 502 -27.47 3.77 26.99
CA LEU A 502 -27.33 2.45 26.38
C LEU A 502 -28.13 1.40 27.14
N SER A 503 -28.65 0.42 26.40
CA SER A 503 -29.31 -0.74 27.00
C SER A 503 -28.28 -1.65 27.65
N PRO A 504 -28.54 -2.22 28.86
CA PRO A 504 -27.70 -3.29 29.41
C PRO A 504 -27.48 -4.46 28.46
N LEU A 505 -28.45 -4.76 27.58
CA LEU A 505 -28.33 -5.80 26.54
C LEU A 505 -27.25 -5.51 25.49
N SER A 506 -26.69 -4.29 25.45
CA SER A 506 -25.54 -3.96 24.63
C SER A 506 -24.24 -4.55 25.18
N MET A 507 -24.24 -5.09 26.40
CA MET A 507 -23.08 -5.64 27.10
C MET A 507 -22.88 -7.14 26.87
N ARG A 508 -23.59 -7.77 25.93
CA ARG A 508 -23.34 -9.15 25.50
C ARG A 508 -22.03 -9.26 24.71
N LEU A 509 -20.90 -9.07 25.41
CA LEU A 509 -19.55 -8.89 24.92
C LEU A 509 -18.58 -9.79 25.68
N ASN A 510 -17.36 -9.93 25.17
CA ASN A 510 -16.33 -10.73 25.84
C ASN A 510 -15.60 -9.89 26.90
N GLU A 511 -15.55 -10.40 28.13
CA GLU A 511 -14.82 -9.79 29.25
C GLU A 511 -13.33 -9.56 28.95
N ALA A 512 -12.74 -10.37 28.05
CA ALA A 512 -11.36 -10.22 27.59
C ALA A 512 -11.06 -8.87 26.90
N LEU A 513 -12.09 -8.07 26.59
CA LEU A 513 -11.94 -6.73 26.03
C LEU A 513 -11.60 -5.67 27.09
N LEU A 514 -11.74 -5.97 28.39
CA LEU A 514 -11.44 -5.01 29.45
C LEU A 514 -9.92 -4.74 29.54
N PRO A 515 -9.50 -3.46 29.54
CA PRO A 515 -8.09 -3.11 29.53
C PRO A 515 -7.52 -3.23 30.94
N ALA A 516 -6.21 -3.47 31.07
CA ALA A 516 -5.58 -3.68 32.38
C ALA A 516 -5.62 -2.43 33.29
N ALA A 517 -5.71 -1.23 32.72
CA ALA A 517 -5.54 0.05 33.42
C ALA A 517 -6.85 0.75 33.88
N ILE A 518 -7.93 0.00 34.12
CA ILE A 518 -9.20 0.56 34.64
C ILE A 518 -9.32 0.44 36.15
N SER A 519 -10.12 1.31 36.77
CA SER A 519 -10.39 1.22 38.21
C SER A 519 -11.17 -0.04 38.55
N ALA A 520 -10.89 -0.61 39.73
CA ALA A 520 -11.55 -1.83 40.22
C ALA A 520 -13.08 -1.68 40.21
N ASP A 521 -13.61 -0.54 40.67
CA ASP A 521 -15.05 -0.28 40.68
C ASP A 521 -15.67 -0.27 39.28
N THR A 522 -15.00 0.35 38.30
CA THR A 522 -15.50 0.38 36.92
C THR A 522 -15.41 -1.00 36.30
N LYS A 523 -14.34 -1.74 36.59
CA LYS A 523 -14.15 -3.11 36.13
C LYS A 523 -15.26 -4.02 36.64
N GLN A 524 -15.51 -4.01 37.96
CA GLN A 524 -16.54 -4.83 38.58
C GLN A 524 -17.92 -4.51 38.01
N TYR A 525 -18.28 -3.21 37.92
CA TYR A 525 -19.56 -2.80 37.35
C TYR A 525 -19.75 -3.33 35.92
N LEU A 526 -18.74 -3.19 35.05
CA LEU A 526 -18.84 -3.66 33.67
C LEU A 526 -18.88 -5.19 33.58
N GLN A 527 -18.15 -5.92 34.44
CA GLN A 527 -18.23 -7.38 34.54
C GLN A 527 -19.65 -7.82 34.92
N ASP A 528 -20.24 -7.20 35.94
CA ASP A 528 -21.61 -7.50 36.37
C ASP A 528 -22.62 -7.26 35.23
N GLN A 529 -22.45 -6.18 34.46
CA GLN A 529 -23.31 -5.90 33.30
C GLN A 529 -23.10 -6.89 32.15
N ILE A 530 -21.88 -7.39 31.94
CA ILE A 530 -21.58 -8.43 30.94
C ILE A 530 -22.21 -9.78 31.36
N GLU A 531 -22.15 -10.13 32.64
CA GLU A 531 -22.76 -11.37 33.16
C GLU A 531 -24.29 -11.34 33.14
N GLN A 532 -24.89 -10.16 33.32
CA GLN A 532 -26.35 -9.98 33.32
C GLN A 532 -26.97 -9.96 31.91
N ALA A 533 -26.21 -9.63 30.87
CA ALA A 533 -26.67 -9.42 29.49
C ALA A 533 -26.61 -10.67 28.61
#